data_AF-A0A2H1X3S6-F1
#
_entry.id   AF-A0A2H1X3S6-F1
#
_cell.length_a   1.000
_cell.length_b   1.000
_cell.length_c   1.000
_cell.angle_alpha   90.00
_cell.angle_beta   90.00
_cell.angle_gamma   90.00
#
_symmetry.space_group_name_H-M   'P 1'
#
loop_
_entity.id
_entity.type
_entity.pdbx_description
1 polymer ?
#
loop_
_entity_poly.entity_id
_entity_poly.type
_entity_poly.pdbx_seq_one_letter_code
_entity_poly.pdbx_strand_id
1 'polypeptide(L)'
;MNSSFLSSVPKLKGRENYDDWAFAVQNLLVLEDTDKYLKQEAAATDAAQTVADTRARAKLILTIDASLFVHIKETKTTKELWTKLKALFDDSGFSRRITLLRHLISIRLET
;
A
#
# COMPACT_ATOMS: atom_id res chain seq x y z
N MET A 1 19.13 1.93 14.28
CA MET A 1 18.28 0.84 14.80
C MET A 1 17.77 0.05 13.61
N ASN A 2 18.04 -1.26 13.58
CA ASN A 2 17.88 -2.12 12.40
C ASN A 2 16.42 -2.23 11.96
N SER A 3 16.16 -1.91 10.70
CA SER A 3 14.89 -1.98 10.00
C SER A 3 14.35 -3.41 9.86
N SER A 4 13.94 -4.04 10.97
CA SER A 4 13.30 -5.37 10.99
C SER A 4 11.78 -5.31 10.78
N PHE A 5 11.19 -4.12 10.73
CA PHE A 5 9.76 -3.96 10.50
C PHE A 5 9.35 -4.34 9.07
N LEU A 6 10.27 -4.20 8.09
CA LEU A 6 10.02 -4.60 6.71
C LEU A 6 9.76 -6.11 6.57
N SER A 7 10.42 -6.95 7.38
CA SER A 7 10.16 -8.39 7.41
C SER A 7 8.83 -8.77 8.05
N SER A 8 8.23 -7.86 8.84
CA SER A 8 6.91 -8.05 9.44
C SER A 8 5.76 -7.66 8.51
N VAL A 9 6.04 -6.89 7.45
CA VAL A 9 5.02 -6.52 6.46
C VAL A 9 4.92 -7.63 5.41
N PRO A 10 3.74 -8.23 5.19
CA PRO A 10 3.56 -9.22 4.15
C PRO A 10 3.81 -8.59 2.77
N LYS A 11 4.24 -9.37 1.77
CA LYS A 11 4.37 -8.84 0.41
C LYS A 11 3.00 -8.60 -0.22
N LEU A 12 2.80 -7.48 -0.89
CA LEU A 12 1.59 -7.26 -1.69
C LEU A 12 1.54 -8.27 -2.83
N LYS A 13 0.56 -9.17 -2.81
CA LYS A 13 0.34 -10.18 -3.85
C LYS A 13 -0.75 -9.74 -4.84
N GLY A 14 -1.68 -8.92 -4.37
CA GLY A 14 -2.74 -8.37 -5.19
C GLY A 14 -3.93 -7.94 -4.35
N ARG A 15 -5.14 -8.01 -4.92
CA ARG A 15 -6.38 -7.57 -4.26
C ARG A 15 -6.69 -8.35 -2.99
N GLU A 16 -6.29 -9.62 -2.92
CA GLU A 16 -6.60 -10.52 -1.81
C GLU A 16 -6.03 -10.06 -0.47
N ASN A 17 -4.89 -9.38 -0.47
CA ASN A 17 -4.21 -8.94 0.74
C ASN A 17 -3.94 -7.43 0.77
N TYR A 18 -4.56 -6.68 -0.14
CA TYR A 18 -4.31 -5.24 -0.27
C TYR A 18 -4.71 -4.46 0.99
N ASP A 19 -5.84 -4.78 1.62
CA ASP A 19 -6.34 -4.07 2.80
C ASP A 19 -5.38 -4.22 3.99
N ASP A 20 -5.05 -5.48 4.35
CA ASP A 20 -4.09 -5.79 5.41
C ASP A 20 -2.69 -5.23 5.11
N TRP A 21 -2.25 -5.34 3.85
CA TRP A 21 -0.96 -4.81 3.41
C TRP A 21 -0.91 -3.29 3.51
N ALA A 22 -1.94 -2.60 3.04
CA ALA A 22 -2.02 -1.15 3.05
C ALA A 22 -1.98 -0.64 4.49
N PHE A 23 -2.71 -1.29 5.39
CA PHE A 23 -2.68 -0.98 6.82
C PHE A 23 -1.28 -1.18 7.42
N ALA A 24 -0.61 -2.31 7.14
CA ALA A 24 0.72 -2.59 7.65
C ALA A 24 1.78 -1.58 7.15
N VAL A 25 1.72 -1.23 5.87
CA VAL A 25 2.64 -0.26 5.24
C VAL A 25 2.43 1.15 5.80
N GLN A 26 1.19 1.58 6.01
CA GLN A 26 0.91 2.89 6.62
C GLN A 26 1.54 2.99 8.01
N ASN A 27 1.38 1.95 8.84
CA ASN A 27 1.99 1.92 10.16
C ASN A 27 3.53 1.89 10.11
N LEU A 28 4.12 1.18 9.13
CA LEU A 28 5.57 1.19 8.91
C LEU A 28 6.09 2.58 8.55
N LEU A 29 5.39 3.31 7.68
CA LEU A 29 5.77 4.67 7.31
C LEU A 29 5.61 5.68 8.46
N VAL A 30 4.63 5.47 9.34
CA VAL A 30 4.47 6.26 10.58
C VAL A 30 5.63 6.03 11.54
N LEU A 31 6.05 4.77 11.75
CA LEU A 31 7.20 4.45 12.62
C LEU A 31 8.50 5.09 12.13
N GLU A 32 8.62 5.36 10.83
CA GLU A 32 9.81 5.93 10.21
C GLU A 32 9.67 7.43 9.88
N ASP A 33 8.63 8.11 10.38
CA ASP A 33 8.33 9.54 10.14
C ASP A 33 8.29 9.94 8.64
N THR A 34 7.88 8.98 7.79
CA THR A 34 7.82 9.15 6.33
C THR A 34 6.39 9.13 5.77
N ASP A 35 5.37 8.98 6.62
CA ASP A 35 3.94 9.07 6.25
C ASP A 35 3.60 10.37 5.52
N LYS A 36 4.28 11.47 5.85
CA LYS A 36 4.10 12.78 5.19
C LYS A 36 4.25 12.71 3.67
N TYR A 37 5.11 11.85 3.13
CA TYR A 37 5.32 11.69 1.68
C TYR A 37 4.19 10.93 0.97
N LEU A 38 3.33 10.24 1.74
CA LEU A 38 2.13 9.59 1.21
C LEU A 38 1.01 10.61 0.93
N LYS A 39 0.99 11.71 1.70
CA LYS A 39 -0.06 12.73 1.70
C LYS A 39 0.37 14.02 0.99
N GLN A 40 1.66 14.35 1.01
CA GLN A 40 2.17 15.61 0.46
C GLN A 40 2.16 15.59 -1.07
N GLU A 41 1.51 16.60 -1.67
CA GLU A 41 1.72 16.92 -3.09
C GLU A 41 3.19 17.29 -3.29
N ALA A 42 3.74 16.94 -4.45
CA ALA A 42 5.14 17.16 -4.80
C ALA A 42 5.51 18.66 -4.81
N ALA A 43 5.69 19.23 -3.63
CA ALA A 43 6.24 20.55 -3.39
C ALA A 43 7.53 20.34 -2.59
N ALA A 44 8.48 19.61 -3.16
CA ALA A 44 9.82 19.50 -2.62
C ALA A 44 10.63 20.69 -3.15
N THR A 45 10.71 21.76 -2.36
CA THR A 45 11.58 22.91 -2.65
C THR A 45 13.01 22.67 -2.17
N ASP A 46 13.26 21.55 -1.44
CA ASP A 46 14.51 21.28 -0.75
C ASP A 46 15.06 19.87 -1.07
N ALA A 47 16.37 19.77 -1.33
CA ALA A 47 17.04 18.52 -1.72
C ALA A 47 16.92 17.42 -0.66
N ALA A 48 16.82 17.78 0.62
CA ALA A 48 16.63 16.82 1.71
C ALA A 48 15.27 16.10 1.63
N GLN A 49 14.21 16.80 1.16
CA GLN A 49 12.89 16.21 1.00
C GLN A 49 12.84 15.20 -0.15
N THR A 50 13.56 15.46 -1.25
CA THR A 50 13.66 14.53 -2.39
C THR A 50 14.34 13.22 -2.01
N VAL A 51 15.40 13.29 -1.19
CA VAL A 51 16.10 12.09 -0.68
C VAL A 51 15.17 11.27 0.22
N ALA A 52 14.42 11.93 1.10
CA ALA A 52 13.48 11.26 2.00
C ALA A 52 12.28 10.65 1.26
N ASP A 53 11.73 11.32 0.24
CA ASP A 53 10.70 10.77 -0.65
C ASP A 53 11.22 9.53 -1.39
N THR A 54 12.42 9.60 -1.97
CA THR A 54 13.03 8.47 -2.68
C THR A 54 13.23 7.28 -1.75
N ARG A 55 13.60 7.52 -0.49
CA ARG A 55 13.75 6.47 0.53
C ARG A 55 12.41 5.85 0.91
N ALA A 56 11.36 6.65 1.07
CA ALA A 56 10.01 6.16 1.36
C ALA A 56 9.48 5.31 0.19
N ARG A 57 9.66 5.76 -1.05
CA ARG A 57 9.33 5.01 -2.27
C ARG A 57 10.07 3.68 -2.34
N ALA A 58 11.38 3.66 -2.11
CA ALA A 58 12.17 2.43 -2.15
C ALA A 58 11.64 1.40 -1.14
N LYS A 59 11.33 1.83 0.09
CA LYS A 59 10.74 0.95 1.11
C LYS A 59 9.38 0.42 0.70
N LEU A 60 8.52 1.28 0.15
CA LEU A 60 7.21 0.87 -0.36
C LEU A 60 7.35 -0.22 -1.42
N ILE A 61 8.26 -0.05 -2.40
CA ILE A 61 8.57 -1.05 -3.42
C ILE A 61 9.06 -2.36 -2.79
N LEU A 62 9.89 -2.29 -1.75
CA LEU A 62 10.37 -3.47 -1.03
C LEU A 62 9.26 -4.22 -0.27
N THR A 63 8.07 -3.65 -0.07
CA THR A 63 6.91 -4.36 0.50
C THR A 63 6.01 -4.98 -0.58
N ILE A 64 6.33 -4.82 -1.86
CA ILE A 64 5.52 -5.28 -3.00
C ILE A 64 6.17 -6.50 -3.63
N ASP A 65 5.35 -7.43 -4.13
CA ASP A 65 5.86 -8.57 -4.90
C ASP A 65 6.39 -8.13 -6.28
N ALA A 66 7.49 -8.75 -6.72
CA ALA A 66 8.15 -8.37 -7.96
C ALA A 66 7.26 -8.54 -9.21
N SER A 67 6.26 -9.44 -9.16
CA SER A 67 5.26 -9.61 -10.23
C SER A 67 4.48 -8.33 -10.53
N LEU A 68 4.30 -7.45 -9.54
CA LEU A 68 3.53 -6.21 -9.67
C LEU A 68 4.37 -5.02 -10.16
N PHE A 69 5.70 -5.18 -10.27
CA PHE A 69 6.61 -4.09 -10.65
C PHE A 69 6.31 -3.52 -12.04
N VAL A 70 5.79 -4.34 -12.96
CA VAL A 70 5.37 -3.90 -14.29
C VAL A 70 4.35 -2.74 -14.24
N HIS A 71 3.49 -2.72 -13.22
CA HIS A 71 2.46 -1.70 -13.07
C HIS A 71 2.98 -0.44 -12.36
N ILE A 72 4.07 -0.53 -11.62
CA ILE A 72 4.55 0.57 -10.75
C ILE A 72 5.91 1.15 -11.14
N LYS A 73 6.64 0.54 -12.08
CA LYS A 73 7.99 0.96 -12.50
C LYS A 73 8.06 2.41 -12.99
N GLU A 74 6.99 2.90 -13.61
CA GLU A 74 6.93 4.24 -14.21
C GLU A 74 6.65 5.33 -13.17
N THR A 75 6.31 4.94 -11.94
CA THR A 75 5.96 5.91 -10.90
C THR A 75 7.19 6.69 -10.47
N LYS A 76 7.08 8.00 -10.22
CA LYS A 76 8.23 8.85 -9.86
C LYS A 76 8.28 9.19 -8.38
N THR A 77 7.13 9.44 -7.76
CA THR A 77 7.01 9.88 -6.36
C THR A 77 6.34 8.82 -5.49
N THR A 78 6.54 8.87 -4.18
CA THR A 78 5.89 7.95 -3.23
C THR A 78 4.36 8.06 -3.30
N LYS A 79 3.84 9.29 -3.43
CA LYS A 79 2.40 9.56 -3.59
C LYS A 79 1.82 8.95 -4.86
N GLU A 80 2.51 9.10 -6.00
CA GLU A 80 2.04 8.54 -7.27
C GLU A 80 2.00 7.01 -7.22
N LEU A 81 3.03 6.39 -6.62
CA LEU A 81 3.06 4.96 -6.35
C LEU A 81 1.87 4.51 -5.50
N TRP A 82 1.65 5.17 -4.36
CA TRP A 82 0.55 4.85 -3.45
C TRP A 82 -0.82 5.00 -4.11
N THR A 83 -1.03 6.09 -4.85
CA THR A 83 -2.28 6.38 -5.55
C THR A 83 -2.54 5.35 -6.65
N LYS A 84 -1.51 4.94 -7.39
CA LYS A 84 -1.63 3.91 -8.42
C LYS A 84 -1.98 2.55 -7.81
N LEU A 85 -1.34 2.18 -6.70
CA LEU A 85 -1.67 0.94 -5.98
C LEU A 85 -3.11 0.95 -5.46
N LYS A 86 -3.55 2.09 -4.91
CA LYS A 86 -4.94 2.29 -4.51
C LYS A 86 -5.87 2.12 -5.71
N ALA A 87 -5.64 2.80 -6.82
CA ALA A 87 -6.47 2.65 -8.02
C ALA A 87 -6.52 1.20 -8.57
N LEU A 88 -5.43 0.44 -8.45
CA LEU A 88 -5.36 -0.94 -8.96
C LEU A 88 -6.05 -1.97 -8.06
N PHE A 89 -5.95 -1.79 -6.74
CA PHE A 89 -6.30 -2.81 -5.76
C PHE A 89 -7.39 -2.40 -4.75
N ASP A 90 -7.57 -1.11 -4.50
CA ASP A 90 -8.63 -0.53 -3.66
C ASP A 90 -9.94 -0.41 -4.44
N ASP A 91 -10.48 -1.56 -4.88
CA ASP A 91 -11.83 -1.66 -5.43
C ASP A 91 -12.81 -1.81 -4.26
N SER A 92 -12.83 -0.80 -3.39
CA SER A 92 -13.46 -0.84 -2.05
C SER A 92 -14.98 -1.07 -2.10
N GLY A 93 -15.59 -1.05 -3.29
CA GLY A 93 -17.01 -1.36 -3.48
C GLY A 93 -17.33 -2.84 -3.69
N PHE A 94 -16.46 -3.61 -4.35
CA PHE A 94 -16.84 -4.92 -4.88
C PHE A 94 -16.59 -6.07 -3.90
N SER A 95 -15.41 -6.11 -3.29
CA SER A 95 -15.04 -7.17 -2.33
C SER A 95 -15.91 -7.15 -1.07
N ARG A 96 -16.24 -5.96 -0.55
CA ARG A 96 -17.11 -5.82 0.64
C ARG A 96 -18.54 -6.28 0.37
N ARG A 97 -19.07 -5.98 -0.82
CA ARG A 97 -20.38 -6.49 -1.26
C ARG A 97 -20.37 -8.00 -1.45
N ILE A 98 -19.30 -8.56 -2.01
CA ILE A 98 -19.16 -10.02 -2.18
C ILE A 98 -19.06 -10.74 -0.84
N THR A 99 -18.27 -10.22 0.11
CA THR A 99 -18.17 -10.82 1.45
C THR A 99 -19.51 -10.75 2.18
N LEU A 100 -20.21 -9.61 2.11
CA LEU A 100 -21.56 -9.46 2.68
C LEU A 100 -22.56 -10.40 2.00
N LEU A 101 -22.54 -10.54 0.68
CA LEU A 101 -23.40 -11.47 -0.06
C LEU A 101 -23.10 -12.93 0.32
N ARG A 102 -21.82 -13.31 0.41
CA ARG A 102 -21.41 -14.66 0.87
C ARG A 102 -21.90 -14.94 2.28
N HIS A 103 -21.78 -13.97 3.19
CA HIS A 103 -22.26 -14.09 4.56
C HIS A 103 -23.80 -14.23 4.61
N LEU A 104 -24.51 -13.44 3.81
CA LEU A 104 -25.97 -13.45 3.76
C LEU A 104 -26.54 -14.74 3.15
N ILE A 105 -25.87 -15.31 2.14
CA ILE A 105 -26.24 -16.62 1.56
C ILE A 105 -25.93 -17.77 2.54
N SER A 106 -24.80 -17.72 3.26
CA SER A 106 -24.46 -18.73 4.29
C SER A 106 -25.56 -18.80 5.35
N ILE A 107 -25.97 -17.65 5.90
CA ILE A 107 -27.02 -17.55 6.93
C ILE A 107 -28.36 -18.10 6.44
N ARG A 108 -28.65 -18.04 5.13
CA ARG A 108 -29.90 -18.55 4.54
C ARG A 108 -29.89 -20.05 4.26
N LEU A 109 -28.72 -20.67 4.09
CA LEU A 109 -28.59 -22.10 3.81
C LEU A 109 -28.56 -22.96 5.09
N GLU A 110 -28.34 -22.32 6.24
CA GLU A 110 -28.28 -22.95 7.57
C GLU A 110 -29.67 -23.08 8.25
N THR A 111 -30.76 -22.96 7.48
CA THR A 111 -32.16 -23.20 7.89
C THR A 111 -32.87 -24.09 6.88
#